data_AF-A0A0E9VZG7-F1
#
_entry.id   AF-A0A0E9VZG7-F1
#
_cell.length_a   1.000
_cell.length_b   1.000
_cell.length_c   1.000
_cell.angle_alpha   90.00
_cell.angle_beta   90.00
_cell.angle_gamma   90.00
#
_symmetry.space_group_name_H-M   'P 1'
#
loop_
_entity.id
_entity.type
_entity.pdbx_description
1 polymer ?
#
loop_
_entity_poly.entity_id
_entity_poly.type
_entity_poly.pdbx_seq_one_letter_code
_entity_poly.pdbx_strand_id
1 'polypeptide(L)'
;MSDSRKLAVLVALFVIFGCVASDSLRRLDKVTTQCCQSVSSKIPKKIRDEIISFTHQNALDHCVHAIIFWTKNNGKVCTNPNARWVPKN
;
A
#
# COMPACT_ATOMS: atom_id res chain seq x y z
N MET A 1 45.65 -23.84 -28.06
CA MET A 1 44.61 -22.88 -28.49
C MET A 1 43.17 -23.44 -28.42
N SER A 2 42.93 -24.67 -27.95
CA SER A 2 41.59 -25.28 -27.85
C SER A 2 40.99 -25.14 -26.45
N ASP A 3 41.79 -25.34 -25.39
CA ASP A 3 41.31 -25.34 -24.00
C ASP A 3 40.90 -23.96 -23.47
N SER A 4 41.62 -22.90 -23.85
CA SER A 4 41.26 -21.52 -23.48
C SER A 4 39.91 -21.09 -24.07
N ARG A 5 39.57 -21.62 -25.25
CA ARG A 5 38.28 -21.35 -25.92
C ARG A 5 37.14 -22.10 -25.21
N LYS A 6 37.39 -23.33 -24.76
CA LYS A 6 36.43 -24.12 -23.98
C LYS A 6 36.17 -23.51 -22.60
N LEU A 7 37.22 -23.03 -21.92
CA LEU A 7 37.06 -22.30 -20.65
C LEU A 7 36.25 -21.01 -20.84
N ALA A 8 36.55 -20.24 -21.88
CA ALA A 8 35.82 -19.00 -22.16
C ALA A 8 34.33 -19.25 -22.43
N VAL A 9 34.00 -20.32 -23.16
CA VAL A 9 32.60 -20.73 -23.42
C VAL A 9 31.90 -21.17 -22.15
N LEU A 10 32.57 -21.96 -21.29
CA LEU A 10 32.00 -22.41 -20.01
C LEU A 10 31.74 -21.25 -19.05
N VAL A 11 32.65 -20.28 -18.95
CA VAL A 11 32.48 -19.07 -18.14
C VAL A 11 31.33 -18.23 -18.67
N ALA A 12 31.22 -18.05 -19.99
CA ALA A 12 30.13 -17.31 -20.61
C ALA A 12 28.76 -17.95 -20.31
N LEU A 13 28.66 -19.28 -20.38
CA LEU A 13 27.42 -20.00 -20.07
C LEU A 13 27.00 -19.86 -18.59
N PHE A 14 27.95 -19.88 -17.65
CA PHE A 14 27.67 -19.67 -16.22
C PHE A 14 27.17 -18.25 -15.92
N VAL A 15 27.72 -17.23 -16.59
CA VAL A 15 27.27 -15.83 -16.44
C VAL A 15 25.85 -15.65 -17.00
N ILE A 16 25.53 -16.29 -18.14
CA ILE A 16 24.19 -16.19 -18.74
C ILE A 16 23.13 -16.91 -17.88
N PHE A 17 23.47 -18.07 -17.30
CA PHE A 17 22.53 -18.82 -16.44
C PHE A 17 22.37 -18.21 -15.04
N GLY A 18 23.37 -17.49 -14.53
CA GLY A 18 23.29 -16.78 -13.25
C GLY A 18 22.39 -15.53 -13.30
N CYS A 19 22.22 -14.90 -14.47
CA CYS A 19 21.44 -13.66 -14.61
C CYS A 19 19.92 -13.86 -14.68
N VAL A 20 19.41 -15.09 -14.88
CA VAL A 20 17.97 -15.36 -15.01
C VAL A 20 17.25 -15.58 -13.67
N ALA A 21 17.95 -15.55 -12.54
CA ALA A 21 17.33 -15.51 -11.21
C ALA A 21 17.12 -14.07 -10.71
N SER A 22 16.66 -13.18 -11.60
CA SER A 22 16.31 -11.81 -11.24
C SER A 22 14.82 -11.73 -10.90
N ASP A 23 14.51 -12.04 -9.64
CA ASP A 23 13.43 -11.48 -8.81
C ASP A 23 12.09 -11.12 -9.49
N SER A 24 11.50 -12.01 -10.28
CA SER A 24 10.16 -11.79 -10.86
C SER A 24 9.01 -12.36 -10.02
N LEU A 25 9.25 -12.65 -8.74
CA LEU A 25 8.26 -13.29 -7.84
C LEU A 25 7.75 -12.39 -6.71
N ARG A 26 7.92 -11.05 -6.78
CA ARG A 26 7.51 -10.15 -5.68
C ARG A 26 6.63 -8.97 -6.06
N ARG A 27 5.82 -9.11 -7.10
CA ARG A 27 4.63 -8.26 -7.22
C ARG A 27 3.50 -9.02 -7.89
N LEU A 28 2.93 -9.94 -7.13
CA LEU A 28 1.49 -10.09 -7.19
C LEU A 28 0.97 -8.68 -6.92
N ASP A 29 0.47 -7.99 -7.94
CA ASP A 29 -0.40 -6.83 -7.79
C ASP A 29 -1.65 -7.36 -7.07
N LYS A 30 -1.50 -7.59 -5.76
CA LYS A 30 -2.62 -7.57 -4.85
C LYS A 30 -3.18 -6.20 -5.10
N VAL A 31 -4.36 -6.15 -5.72
CA VAL A 31 -5.20 -4.98 -5.73
C VAL A 31 -5.45 -4.70 -4.24
N THR A 32 -4.52 -4.00 -3.61
CA THR A 32 -4.71 -3.39 -2.31
C THR A 32 -5.66 -2.26 -2.61
N THR A 33 -6.96 -2.56 -2.69
CA THR A 33 -8.00 -1.59 -2.45
C THR A 33 -7.62 -0.93 -1.14
N GLN A 34 -7.08 0.29 -1.21
CA GLN A 34 -6.53 1.02 -0.07
C GLN A 34 -7.69 1.62 0.76
N CYS A 35 -8.60 0.76 1.22
CA CYS A 35 -9.76 1.15 1.98
C CYS A 35 -9.51 1.06 3.50
N CYS A 36 -10.34 1.76 4.28
CA CYS A 36 -10.38 1.58 5.71
C CYS A 36 -10.96 0.20 6.06
N GLN A 37 -10.20 -0.60 6.81
CA GLN A 37 -10.66 -1.88 7.38
C GLN A 37 -11.10 -1.73 8.85
N SER A 38 -10.72 -0.63 9.50
CA SER A 38 -11.11 -0.28 10.85
C SER A 38 -11.32 1.22 10.97
N VAL A 39 -12.13 1.63 11.94
CA VAL A 39 -12.45 3.03 12.21
C VAL A 39 -12.18 3.40 13.66
N SER A 40 -11.75 4.65 13.88
CA SER A 40 -11.74 5.23 15.22
C SER A 40 -12.97 6.10 15.46
N SER A 41 -13.54 6.02 16.65
CA SER A 41 -14.62 6.94 17.07
C SER A 41 -14.09 8.18 17.79
N LYS A 42 -12.81 8.19 18.17
CA LYS A 42 -12.16 9.30 18.87
C LYS A 42 -10.84 9.62 18.18
N ILE A 43 -10.69 10.87 17.79
CA ILE A 43 -9.40 11.39 17.32
C ILE A 43 -9.01 12.63 18.14
N PRO A 44 -7.71 12.85 18.39
CA PRO A 44 -7.23 14.03 19.11
C PRO A 44 -7.72 15.33 18.45
N LYS A 45 -8.03 16.34 19.27
CA LYS A 45 -8.47 17.66 18.76
C LYS A 45 -7.47 18.27 17.78
N LYS A 46 -6.17 18.17 18.08
CA LYS A 46 -5.09 18.62 17.19
C LYS A 46 -5.20 18.04 15.77
N ILE A 47 -5.55 16.76 15.65
CA ILE A 47 -5.73 16.11 14.34
C ILE A 47 -7.00 16.63 13.63
N ARG A 48 -8.07 16.93 14.39
CA ARG A 48 -9.30 17.52 13.82
C ARG A 48 -9.06 18.90 13.23
N ASP A 49 -8.28 19.72 13.92
CA ASP A 49 -7.96 21.08 13.49
C ASP A 49 -7.07 21.09 12.22
N GLU A 50 -6.48 19.94 11.86
CA GLU A 50 -5.65 19.74 10.66
C GLU A 50 -6.39 19.07 9.49
N ILE A 51 -7.71 18.82 9.61
CA ILE A 51 -8.53 18.22 8.55
C ILE A 51 -8.66 19.20 7.38
N ILE A 52 -8.29 18.75 6.18
CA ILE A 52 -8.39 19.52 4.93
C ILE A 52 -9.57 19.10 4.07
N SER A 53 -9.95 17.82 4.12
CA SER A 53 -11.07 17.29 3.36
C SER A 53 -11.56 15.97 3.96
N PHE A 54 -12.73 15.52 3.51
CA PHE A 54 -13.25 14.22 3.89
C PHE A 54 -13.84 13.49 2.69
N THR A 55 -13.89 12.16 2.79
CA THR A 55 -14.50 11.29 1.79
C THR A 55 -15.32 10.21 2.48
N HIS A 56 -16.48 9.91 1.93
CA HIS A 56 -17.31 8.80 2.40
C HIS A 56 -16.85 7.50 1.76
N GLN A 57 -16.59 6.48 2.58
CA GLN A 57 -16.28 5.13 2.12
C GLN A 57 -17.44 4.21 2.49
N ASN A 58 -18.09 3.61 1.49
CA ASN A 58 -19.09 2.57 1.71
C ASN A 58 -18.42 1.27 2.15
N ALA A 59 -19.15 0.45 2.92
CA ALA A 59 -18.69 -0.91 3.23
C ALA A 59 -18.70 -1.77 1.96
N LEU A 60 -17.61 -2.51 1.73
CA LEU A 60 -17.47 -3.41 0.58
C LEU A 60 -16.43 -4.50 0.91
N ASP A 61 -16.86 -5.76 0.91
CA ASP A 61 -15.98 -6.91 1.20
C ASP A 61 -15.21 -6.73 2.52
N HIS A 62 -13.89 -6.51 2.47
CA HIS A 62 -13.03 -6.29 3.63
C HIS A 62 -12.95 -4.82 4.09
N CYS A 63 -13.66 -3.90 3.40
CA CYS A 63 -13.71 -2.48 3.73
C CYS A 63 -14.90 -2.17 4.64
N VAL A 64 -14.68 -1.43 5.72
CA VAL A 64 -15.75 -0.98 6.62
C VAL A 64 -16.35 0.34 6.16
N HIS A 65 -17.58 0.62 6.60
CA HIS A 65 -18.21 1.92 6.40
C HIS A 65 -17.45 2.98 7.22
N ALA A 66 -16.90 3.99 6.56
CA ALA A 66 -16.00 4.96 7.17
C ALA A 66 -16.14 6.37 6.58
N ILE A 67 -15.87 7.38 7.40
CA ILE A 67 -15.49 8.72 6.93
C ILE A 67 -13.97 8.80 6.94
N ILE A 68 -13.37 9.03 5.79
CA ILE A 68 -11.93 9.20 5.65
C ILE A 68 -11.64 10.69 5.71
N PHE A 69 -10.98 11.15 6.75
CA PHE A 69 -10.47 12.52 6.82
C PHE A 69 -9.05 12.57 6.30
N TRP A 70 -8.79 13.48 5.37
CA TRP A 70 -7.44 13.83 4.95
C TRP A 70 -6.96 14.96 5.83
N THR A 71 -5.78 14.78 6.42
CA THR A 71 -5.16 15.77 7.30
C THR A 71 -3.87 16.29 6.67
N LYS A 72 -3.48 17.50 7.05
CA LYS A 72 -2.29 18.15 6.50
C LYS A 72 -0.99 17.38 6.81
N ASN A 73 -0.84 16.88 8.03
CA ASN A 73 0.42 16.28 8.50
C ASN A 73 0.31 14.79 8.87
N ASN A 74 -0.90 14.29 9.15
CA ASN A 74 -1.12 12.94 9.68
C ASN A 74 -1.65 11.95 8.62
N GLY A 75 -1.78 12.37 7.36
CA GLY A 75 -2.31 11.55 6.28
C GLY A 75 -3.81 11.26 6.42
N LYS A 76 -4.23 10.07 5.98
CA LYS A 76 -5.64 9.64 6.03
C LYS A 76 -6.01 9.08 7.40
N VAL A 77 -7.16 9.49 7.91
CA VAL A 77 -7.71 9.05 9.20
C VAL A 77 -9.09 8.44 9.00
N CYS A 78 -9.19 7.14 9.24
CA CYS A 78 -10.44 6.38 9.14
C CYS A 78 -11.30 6.57 10.40
N THR A 79 -12.48 7.19 10.24
CA THR A 79 -13.37 7.55 11.34
C THR A 79 -14.72 6.86 11.23
N ASN A 80 -15.30 6.50 12.37
CA ASN A 80 -16.65 5.95 12.46
C ASN A 80 -17.66 7.03 12.03
N PRO A 81 -18.49 6.80 10.99
CA PRO A 81 -19.50 7.77 10.55
C PRO A 81 -20.47 8.19 11.66
N ASN A 82 -20.67 7.33 12.66
CA ASN A 82 -21.56 7.57 13.79
C ASN A 82 -20.87 8.23 14.99
N ALA A 83 -19.59 8.62 14.88
CA ALA A 83 -18.90 9.29 15.97
C ALA A 83 -19.55 10.65 16.28
N ARG A 84 -19.74 10.97 17.57
CA ARG A 84 -20.45 12.19 18.02
C ARG A 84 -19.94 13.51 17.44
N TRP A 85 -18.66 13.57 17.07
CA TRP A 85 -18.01 14.78 16.56
C TRP A 85 -18.07 14.87 15.03
N VAL A 86 -18.40 13.78 14.34
CA VAL A 86 -18.57 13.79 12.88
C VAL A 86 -19.88 14.52 12.57
N PRO A 87 -19.86 15.54 11.69
CA PRO A 87 -21.07 16.23 11.29
C PRO A 87 -22.06 15.24 10.66
N LYS A 88 -23.32 15.29 11.10
CA LYS A 88 -24.41 14.55 10.45
C LYS A 88 -25.01 15.44 9.38
N ASN A 89 -25.20 14.89 8.18
CA ASN A 89 -25.98 15.53 7.13
C ASN A 89 -27.46 15.23 7.31
#